data_AF-A0A6B3N2X7-F1
#
_entry.id   AF-A0A6B3N2X7-F1
#
_cell.length_a   1.000
_cell.length_b   1.000
_cell.length_c   1.000
_cell.angle_alpha   90.00
_cell.angle_beta   90.00
_cell.angle_gamma   90.00
#
_symmetry.space_group_name_H-M   'P 1'
#
loop_
_entity.id
_entity.type
_entity.pdbx_description
1 polymer ?
#
loop_
_entity_poly.entity_id
_entity_poly.type
_entity_poly.pdbx_seq_one_letter_code
_entity_poly.pdbx_strand_id
1 'polypeptide(L)'
;MQAPKIDQRSYKDIVAYTEACAKAFTEWRPLADNKPDGGRSLIRIFGHLATIVGDRLNQVPDKNFLAFLDLIGTSIGPPQPARVPLTFYLATGSTEALVPAQTEVAAPPTEGEEEEVIFETERDLVLTNVQLQAVFVREPEQDRYSDRTQQGTGQDDAAFLTFAGDQPIEHSLYLACDHLLTLPESKTLTVTINSPNAVGLAAVPITWSYWNGEVWKPILGIIE
;
A
#
# COMPACT_ATOMS: atom_id res chain seq x y z
N MET A 1 -1.01 25.26 7.69
CA MET A 1 -1.52 26.60 7.31
C MET A 1 -1.17 27.57 8.42
N GLN A 2 -0.68 28.76 8.11
CA GLN A 2 -0.33 29.76 9.11
C GLN A 2 -1.59 30.58 9.47
N ALA A 3 -1.84 30.79 10.75
CA ALA A 3 -2.98 31.60 11.17
C ALA A 3 -2.84 33.05 10.68
N PRO A 4 -3.97 33.70 10.31
CA PRO A 4 -3.94 35.10 9.91
C PRO A 4 -3.54 35.98 11.09
N LYS A 5 -2.67 36.96 10.83
CA LYS A 5 -2.28 37.96 11.84
C LYS A 5 -3.46 38.88 12.16
N ILE A 6 -3.73 39.07 13.45
CA ILE A 6 -4.69 40.05 13.97
C ILE A 6 -4.13 41.47 13.81
N ASP A 7 -2.83 41.67 14.09
CA ASP A 7 -2.12 42.94 13.85
C ASP A 7 -1.05 42.74 12.78
N GLN A 8 -1.18 43.48 11.68
CA GLN A 8 -0.26 43.41 10.53
C GLN A 8 0.89 44.41 10.61
N ARG A 9 0.87 45.33 11.58
CA ARG A 9 1.87 46.41 11.68
C ARG A 9 3.23 45.84 12.05
N SER A 10 4.26 46.25 11.33
CA SER A 10 5.65 45.98 11.70
C SER A 10 6.15 46.99 12.74
N TYR A 11 7.28 46.70 13.39
CA TYR A 11 7.98 47.65 14.25
C TYR A 11 8.18 49.02 13.59
N LYS A 12 8.54 49.05 12.30
CA LYS A 12 8.76 50.29 11.55
C LYS A 12 7.46 51.07 11.40
N ASP A 13 6.35 50.39 11.15
CA ASP A 13 5.05 51.03 11.00
C ASP A 13 4.57 51.62 12.33
N ILE A 14 4.80 50.90 13.44
CA ILE A 14 4.47 51.38 14.78
C ILE A 14 5.31 52.61 15.14
N VAL A 15 6.62 52.60 14.87
CA VAL A 15 7.50 53.75 15.13
C VAL A 15 7.11 54.95 14.27
N ALA A 16 6.87 54.75 12.98
CA ALA A 16 6.48 55.83 12.06
C ALA A 16 5.13 56.43 12.45
N TYR A 17 4.15 55.60 12.79
CA TYR A 17 2.84 56.04 13.26
C TYR A 17 2.95 56.82 14.58
N THR A 18 3.72 56.31 15.53
CA THR A 18 3.91 56.97 16.84
C THR A 18 4.64 58.30 16.68
N GLU A 19 5.64 58.39 15.79
CA GLU A 19 6.32 59.65 15.47
C GLU A 19 5.36 60.66 14.81
N ALA A 20 4.47 60.21 13.91
CA ALA A 20 3.45 61.05 13.31
C ALA A 20 2.46 61.58 14.36
N CYS A 21 1.98 60.73 15.27
CA CYS A 21 1.13 61.14 16.38
C CYS A 21 1.84 62.14 17.31
N ALA A 22 3.10 61.89 17.69
CA ALA A 22 3.85 62.80 18.54
C ALA A 22 3.99 64.20 17.91
N LYS A 23 4.23 64.29 16.60
CA LYS A 23 4.30 65.57 15.87
C LYS A 23 2.94 66.29 15.83
N ALA A 24 1.85 65.54 15.69
CA ALA A 24 0.50 66.10 15.56
C ALA A 24 -0.08 66.57 16.90
N PHE A 25 0.17 65.84 17.98
CA PHE A 25 -0.51 66.04 19.27
C PHE A 25 0.39 66.62 20.37
N THR A 26 1.67 66.84 20.11
CA THR A 26 2.61 67.41 21.08
C THR A 26 3.52 68.48 20.46
N GLU A 27 4.22 69.23 21.31
CA GLU A 27 5.21 70.22 20.89
C GLU A 27 6.54 69.59 20.45
N TRP A 28 6.75 68.28 20.67
CA TRP A 28 8.00 67.62 20.34
C TRP A 28 8.27 67.62 18.83
N ARG A 29 9.51 67.92 18.43
CA ARG A 29 9.99 67.88 17.05
C ARG A 29 11.34 67.14 17.00
N PRO A 30 11.54 66.23 16.04
CA PRO A 30 12.79 65.49 15.94
C PRO A 30 13.95 66.41 15.58
N LEU A 31 15.12 66.18 16.18
CA LEU A 31 16.34 66.87 15.77
C LEU A 31 16.73 66.51 14.32
N ALA A 32 17.30 67.50 13.62
CA ALA A 32 17.85 67.33 12.28
C ALA A 32 19.00 66.31 12.23
N ASP A 33 19.24 65.72 11.07
CA ASP A 33 20.35 64.80 10.76
C ASP A 33 20.46 63.56 11.66
N ASN A 34 19.32 63.04 12.13
CA ASN A 34 19.26 61.79 12.89
C ASN A 34 20.10 61.79 14.18
N LYS A 35 20.35 62.99 14.74
CA LYS A 35 21.06 63.16 16.01
C LYS A 35 20.31 62.47 17.15
N PRO A 36 21.02 62.01 18.21
CA PRO A 36 20.39 61.38 19.37
C PRO A 36 19.34 62.31 19.99
N ASP A 37 18.10 61.81 20.07
CA ASP A 37 16.95 62.52 20.61
C ASP A 37 16.22 61.61 21.59
N GLY A 38 16.05 62.07 22.84
CA GLY A 38 15.36 61.32 23.88
C GLY A 38 13.92 60.94 23.49
N GLY A 39 13.22 61.81 22.76
CA GLY A 39 11.87 61.53 22.26
C GLY A 39 11.87 60.38 21.24
N ARG A 40 12.82 60.36 20.29
CA ARG A 40 12.98 59.23 19.36
C ARG A 40 13.34 57.94 20.08
N SER A 41 14.21 58.00 21.10
CA SER A 41 14.58 56.83 21.88
C SER A 41 13.36 56.23 22.61
N LEU A 42 12.54 57.06 23.25
CA LEU A 42 11.30 56.61 23.89
C LEU A 42 10.30 56.04 22.89
N ILE A 43 10.13 56.66 21.71
CA ILE A 43 9.26 56.14 20.65
C ILE A 43 9.73 54.78 20.15
N ARG A 44 11.05 54.58 19.99
CA ARG A 44 11.62 53.29 19.58
C ARG A 44 11.44 52.21 20.66
N ILE A 45 11.65 52.56 21.94
CA ILE A 45 11.39 51.65 23.06
C ILE A 45 9.90 51.26 23.09
N PHE A 46 9.00 52.24 22.96
CA PHE A 46 7.57 51.98 22.85
C PHE A 46 7.24 51.08 21.66
N GLY A 47 7.80 51.36 20.48
CA GLY A 47 7.59 50.56 19.28
C GLY A 47 8.02 49.10 19.47
N HIS A 48 9.13 48.88 20.18
CA HIS A 48 9.60 47.54 20.53
C HIS A 48 8.62 46.83 21.48
N LEU A 49 8.19 47.50 22.55
CA LEU A 49 7.21 46.94 23.50
C LEU A 49 5.86 46.63 22.82
N ALA A 50 5.38 47.53 21.98
CA ALA A 50 4.15 47.34 21.22
C ALA A 50 4.25 46.19 20.21
N THR A 51 5.42 45.99 19.60
CA THR A 51 5.67 44.85 18.72
C THR A 51 5.58 43.53 19.49
N ILE A 52 6.17 43.44 20.68
CA ILE A 52 6.06 42.24 21.55
C ILE A 52 4.59 41.92 21.87
N VAL A 53 3.78 42.94 22.17
CA VAL A 53 2.34 42.77 22.42
C VAL A 53 1.61 42.31 21.16
N GLY A 54 1.90 42.92 20.01
CA GLY A 54 1.34 42.53 18.71
C GLY A 54 1.68 41.09 18.33
N ASP A 55 2.92 40.67 18.57
CA ASP A 55 3.36 39.29 18.33
C ASP A 55 2.60 38.28 19.20
N ARG A 56 2.37 38.60 20.48
CA ARG A 56 1.54 37.77 21.37
C ARG A 56 0.08 37.72 20.96
N LEU A 57 -0.48 38.87 20.54
CA LEU A 57 -1.85 38.93 20.04
C LEU A 57 -2.01 38.05 18.79
N ASN A 58 -1.00 38.06 17.90
CA ASN A 58 -0.97 37.22 16.71
C ASN A 58 -0.87 35.72 16.99
N GLN A 59 -0.53 35.30 18.21
CA GLN A 59 -0.56 33.88 18.64
C GLN A 59 -1.92 33.44 19.19
N VAL A 60 -2.86 34.37 19.44
CA VAL A 60 -4.19 34.04 19.98
C VAL A 60 -5.00 33.10 19.07
N PRO A 61 -5.02 33.26 17.73
CA PRO A 61 -5.74 32.34 16.85
C PRO A 61 -5.27 30.89 17.00
N ASP A 62 -3.95 30.65 17.05
CA ASP A 62 -3.38 29.31 17.22
C ASP A 62 -3.78 28.71 18.57
N LYS A 63 -3.71 29.52 19.64
CA LYS A 63 -4.16 29.10 20.98
C LYS A 63 -5.64 28.76 21.03
N ASN A 64 -6.49 29.57 20.39
CA ASN A 64 -7.93 29.32 20.33
C ASN A 64 -8.25 28.06 19.52
N PHE A 65 -7.50 27.80 18.46
CA PHE A 65 -7.63 26.59 17.67
C PHE A 65 -7.31 25.35 18.51
N LEU A 66 -6.19 25.35 19.25
CA LEU A 66 -5.85 24.26 20.17
C LEU A 66 -6.93 24.08 21.26
N ALA A 67 -7.41 25.17 21.87
CA ALA A 67 -8.47 25.11 22.87
C ALA A 67 -9.79 24.56 22.30
N PHE A 68 -10.09 24.84 21.02
CA PHE A 68 -11.24 24.25 20.33
C PHE A 68 -11.05 22.75 20.12
N LEU A 69 -9.86 22.30 19.70
CA LEU A 69 -9.52 20.88 19.57
C LEU A 69 -9.67 20.14 20.90
N ASP A 70 -9.20 20.73 21.99
CA ASP A 70 -9.36 20.18 23.35
C ASP A 70 -10.84 20.11 23.75
N LEU A 71 -11.63 21.14 23.44
CA LEU A 71 -13.06 21.20 23.75
C LEU A 71 -13.86 20.09 23.06
N ILE A 72 -13.55 19.78 21.80
CA ILE A 72 -14.20 18.70 21.05
C ILE A 72 -13.60 17.31 21.39
N GLY A 73 -12.69 17.24 22.36
CA GLY A 73 -12.11 15.99 22.83
C GLY A 73 -11.09 15.37 21.88
N THR A 74 -10.47 16.17 21.01
CA THR A 74 -9.40 15.67 20.13
C THR A 74 -8.12 15.54 20.93
N SER A 75 -7.56 14.33 20.98
CA SER A 75 -6.23 14.06 21.52
C SER A 75 -5.28 13.62 20.42
N ILE A 76 -4.00 13.91 20.58
CA ILE A 76 -2.95 13.30 19.74
C ILE A 76 -2.99 11.78 19.99
N GLY A 77 -3.13 11.00 18.93
CA GLY A 77 -3.10 9.54 19.04
C GLY A 77 -1.72 9.07 19.55
N PRO A 78 -1.68 8.04 20.41
CA PRO A 78 -0.39 7.48 20.84
C PRO A 78 0.37 6.93 19.64
N PRO A 79 1.71 6.84 19.71
CA PRO A 79 2.48 6.11 18.71
C PRO A 79 1.96 4.67 18.61
N GLN A 80 1.81 4.18 17.38
CA GLN A 80 1.37 2.81 17.13
C GLN A 80 2.58 1.90 16.92
N PRO A 81 2.61 0.71 17.55
CA PRO A 81 3.70 -0.24 17.35
C PRO A 81 3.73 -0.71 15.89
N ALA A 82 4.94 -0.82 15.35
CA ALA A 82 5.14 -1.40 14.02
C ALA A 82 4.85 -2.90 14.03
N ARG A 83 4.36 -3.42 12.90
CA ARG A 83 4.13 -4.86 12.69
C ARG A 83 4.86 -5.29 11.42
N VAL A 84 5.56 -6.41 11.49
CA VAL A 84 6.34 -6.95 10.37
C VAL A 84 6.09 -8.45 10.23
N PRO A 85 5.94 -8.97 9.01
CA PRO A 85 5.90 -10.43 8.80
C PRO A 85 7.27 -11.04 9.08
N LEU A 86 7.28 -12.18 9.76
CA LEU A 86 8.49 -12.96 10.04
C LEU A 86 8.33 -14.37 9.46
N THR A 87 9.42 -14.93 8.95
CA THR A 87 9.49 -16.31 8.46
C THR A 87 10.45 -17.10 9.33
N PHE A 88 9.96 -18.17 9.95
CA PHE A 88 10.77 -19.12 10.70
C PHE A 88 11.03 -20.36 9.86
N TYR A 89 12.24 -20.90 9.95
CA TYR A 89 12.64 -22.13 9.27
C TYR A 89 12.94 -23.22 10.30
N LEU A 90 12.46 -24.43 10.04
CA LEU A 90 12.82 -25.60 10.85
C LEU A 90 14.30 -25.92 10.67
N ALA A 91 14.97 -26.27 11.77
CA ALA A 91 16.32 -26.82 11.73
C ALA A 91 16.34 -28.16 10.96
N THR A 92 17.46 -28.45 10.30
CA THR A 92 17.64 -29.69 9.52
C THR A 92 17.34 -30.93 10.37
N GLY A 93 16.43 -31.77 9.90
CA GLY A 93 16.01 -33.00 10.59
C GLY A 93 14.83 -32.83 11.54
N SER A 94 14.33 -31.62 11.76
CA SER A 94 13.07 -31.39 12.48
C SER A 94 11.86 -31.50 11.56
N THR A 95 10.77 -32.05 12.06
CA THR A 95 9.49 -32.19 11.32
C THR A 95 8.44 -31.17 11.75
N GLU A 96 8.48 -30.74 13.00
CA GLU A 96 7.52 -29.82 13.60
C GLU A 96 8.19 -29.01 14.73
N ALA A 97 7.75 -27.78 14.95
CA ALA A 97 8.13 -26.97 16.10
C ALA A 97 7.01 -25.98 16.45
N LEU A 98 6.96 -25.55 17.71
CA LEU A 98 6.07 -24.49 18.16
C LEU A 98 6.90 -23.25 18.47
N VAL A 99 6.52 -22.12 17.88
CA VAL A 99 6.96 -20.77 18.27
C VAL A 99 5.83 -20.16 19.08
N PRO A 100 5.93 -20.07 20.41
CA PRO A 100 4.89 -19.47 21.24
C PRO A 100 4.69 -17.99 20.93
N ALA A 101 3.51 -17.46 21.23
CA ALA A 101 3.30 -16.02 21.34
C ALA A 101 4.34 -15.40 22.28
N GLN A 102 4.67 -14.13 22.05
CA GLN A 102 5.69 -13.37 22.78
C GLN A 102 7.13 -13.90 22.59
N THR A 103 7.39 -14.69 21.55
CA THR A 103 8.77 -15.00 21.15
C THR A 103 9.44 -13.72 20.67
N GLU A 104 10.53 -13.35 21.33
CA GLU A 104 11.32 -12.15 21.03
C GLU A 104 12.20 -12.34 19.78
N VAL A 105 12.22 -11.34 18.90
CA VAL A 105 13.04 -11.28 17.69
C VAL A 105 13.65 -9.89 17.57
N ALA A 106 14.97 -9.81 17.47
CA ALA A 106 15.69 -8.55 17.36
C ALA A 106 15.79 -8.07 15.89
N ALA A 107 15.53 -6.79 15.67
CA ALA A 107 15.90 -6.09 14.45
C ALA A 107 17.22 -5.32 14.68
N PRO A 108 18.17 -5.37 13.72
CA PRO A 108 19.42 -4.63 13.85
C PRO A 108 19.16 -3.13 13.95
N PRO A 109 20.00 -2.38 14.71
CA PRO A 109 19.83 -0.95 14.87
C PRO A 109 19.98 -0.22 13.52
N THR A 110 19.22 0.87 13.37
CA THR A 110 19.32 1.76 12.21
C THR A 110 20.61 2.58 12.26
N GLU A 111 21.07 3.13 11.13
CA GLU A 111 22.27 3.99 11.12
C GLU A 111 22.10 5.18 12.09
N GLY A 112 22.94 5.21 13.14
CA GLY A 112 22.92 6.26 14.17
C GLY A 112 22.26 5.86 15.49
N GLU A 113 21.72 4.65 15.59
CA GLU A 113 21.17 4.08 16.83
C GLU A 113 22.11 2.99 17.37
N GLU A 114 22.23 2.89 18.70
CA GLU A 114 23.09 1.90 19.37
C GLU A 114 22.29 0.68 19.89
N GLU A 115 20.97 0.82 20.06
CA GLU A 115 20.11 -0.19 20.67
C GLU A 115 19.33 -0.98 19.61
N GLU A 116 19.28 -2.31 19.77
CA GLU A 116 18.44 -3.19 18.96
C GLU A 116 16.96 -3.00 19.29
N VAL A 117 16.10 -3.04 18.28
CA VAL A 117 14.65 -3.00 18.47
C VAL A 117 14.14 -4.42 18.60
N ILE A 118 13.53 -4.73 19.75
CA ILE A 118 12.93 -6.05 20.00
C ILE A 118 11.46 -6.05 19.55
N PHE A 119 11.12 -7.03 18.72
CA PHE A 119 9.76 -7.39 18.34
C PHE A 119 9.33 -8.67 19.04
N GLU A 120 8.03 -8.88 19.16
CA GLU A 120 7.44 -10.09 19.74
C GLU A 120 6.40 -10.69 18.78
N THR A 121 6.32 -12.02 18.71
CA THR A 121 5.26 -12.69 17.95
C THR A 121 3.90 -12.51 18.63
N GLU A 122 2.87 -12.07 17.90
CA GLU A 122 1.55 -11.79 18.50
C GLU A 122 0.74 -13.05 18.86
N ARG A 123 1.09 -14.20 18.28
CA ARG A 123 0.35 -15.47 18.42
C ARG A 123 1.27 -16.66 18.29
N ASP A 124 0.82 -17.79 18.81
CA ASP A 124 1.45 -19.08 18.59
C ASP A 124 1.51 -19.41 17.10
N LEU A 125 2.67 -19.91 16.66
CA LEU A 125 2.93 -20.36 15.30
C LEU A 125 3.46 -21.79 15.34
N VAL A 126 2.70 -22.72 14.77
CA VAL A 126 3.15 -24.10 14.57
C VAL A 126 3.86 -24.20 13.22
N LEU A 127 5.13 -24.59 13.26
CA LEU A 127 5.97 -24.83 12.10
C LEU A 127 5.88 -26.29 11.70
N THR A 128 5.73 -26.55 10.41
CA THR A 128 5.74 -27.91 9.84
C THR A 128 6.74 -27.96 8.69
N ASN A 129 7.21 -29.15 8.34
CA ASN A 129 8.05 -29.36 7.17
C ASN A 129 7.24 -29.44 5.85
N VAL A 130 5.93 -29.16 5.88
CA VAL A 130 5.09 -29.14 4.67
C VAL A 130 5.47 -27.93 3.83
N GLN A 131 5.80 -28.18 2.58
CA GLN A 131 6.13 -27.13 1.61
C GLN A 131 5.01 -26.96 0.61
N LEU A 132 4.70 -25.70 0.28
CA LEU A 132 3.86 -25.37 -0.85
C LEU A 132 4.58 -25.83 -2.13
N GLN A 133 3.98 -26.77 -2.86
CA GLN A 133 4.59 -27.35 -4.05
C GLN A 133 4.14 -26.67 -5.34
N ALA A 134 2.88 -26.23 -5.38
CA ALA A 134 2.31 -25.62 -6.57
C ALA A 134 1.19 -24.65 -6.23
N VAL A 135 1.04 -23.61 -7.05
CA VAL A 135 -0.06 -22.65 -6.97
C VAL A 135 -0.62 -22.47 -8.37
N PHE A 136 -1.89 -22.80 -8.56
CA PHE A 136 -2.60 -22.58 -9.81
C PHE A 136 -3.74 -21.59 -9.58
N VAL A 137 -3.84 -20.61 -10.46
CA VAL A 137 -4.96 -19.66 -10.51
C VAL A 137 -5.88 -20.08 -11.64
N ARG A 138 -7.19 -20.04 -11.40
CA ARG A 138 -8.20 -20.32 -12.42
C ARG A 138 -9.15 -19.13 -12.52
N GLU A 139 -9.47 -18.77 -13.76
CA GLU A 139 -10.47 -17.77 -14.13
C GLU A 139 -11.60 -18.47 -14.91
N PRO A 140 -12.64 -18.96 -14.21
CA PRO A 140 -13.65 -19.81 -14.83
C PRO A 140 -14.48 -19.12 -15.93
N GLU A 141 -14.74 -17.82 -15.81
CA GLU A 141 -15.57 -17.08 -16.76
C GLU A 141 -14.92 -16.94 -18.13
N GLN A 142 -13.59 -16.88 -18.16
CA GLN A 142 -12.80 -16.79 -19.41
C GLN A 142 -12.19 -18.13 -19.80
N ASP A 143 -12.43 -19.19 -19.03
CA ASP A 143 -11.86 -20.52 -19.20
C ASP A 143 -10.32 -20.51 -19.29
N ARG A 144 -9.71 -19.78 -18.36
CA ARG A 144 -8.25 -19.60 -18.28
C ARG A 144 -7.67 -20.07 -16.97
N TYR A 145 -6.38 -20.37 -16.99
CA TYR A 145 -5.58 -20.65 -15.81
C TYR A 145 -4.19 -20.04 -15.92
N SER A 146 -3.48 -20.03 -14.81
CA SER A 146 -2.05 -19.71 -14.74
C SER A 146 -1.37 -20.60 -13.73
N ASP A 147 -0.19 -21.10 -14.08
CA ASP A 147 0.74 -21.63 -13.10
C ASP A 147 1.49 -20.46 -12.43
N ARG A 148 1.28 -20.30 -11.13
CA ARG A 148 1.91 -19.28 -10.28
C ARG A 148 2.82 -19.94 -9.24
N THR A 149 3.27 -21.16 -9.50
CA THR A 149 4.10 -21.93 -8.56
C THR A 149 5.38 -21.18 -8.20
N GLN A 150 6.08 -20.58 -9.15
CA GLN A 150 7.32 -19.86 -8.87
C GLN A 150 7.11 -18.66 -7.93
N GLN A 151 6.08 -17.83 -8.21
CA GLN A 151 5.75 -16.69 -7.35
C GLN A 151 5.18 -17.14 -5.99
N GLY A 152 4.28 -18.13 -6.00
CA GLY A 152 3.64 -18.64 -4.80
C GLY A 152 4.59 -19.35 -3.83
N THR A 153 5.66 -19.97 -4.36
CA THR A 153 6.71 -20.61 -3.54
C THR A 153 7.85 -19.67 -3.18
N GLY A 154 7.82 -18.41 -3.63
CA GLY A 154 8.88 -17.43 -3.38
C GLY A 154 10.18 -17.68 -4.15
N GLN A 155 10.16 -18.51 -5.21
CA GLN A 155 11.27 -18.63 -6.13
C GLN A 155 11.43 -17.38 -7.02
N ASP A 156 10.32 -16.69 -7.29
CA ASP A 156 10.25 -15.42 -7.99
C ASP A 156 9.57 -14.38 -7.07
N ASP A 157 10.27 -13.28 -6.77
CA ASP A 157 9.73 -12.20 -5.94
C ASP A 157 8.89 -11.24 -6.80
N ALA A 158 7.73 -11.74 -7.20
CA ALA A 158 6.79 -11.01 -8.04
C ALA A 158 5.35 -11.23 -7.59
N ALA A 159 4.58 -10.14 -7.57
CA ALA A 159 3.15 -10.21 -7.34
C ALA A 159 2.42 -10.80 -8.55
N PHE A 160 1.32 -11.52 -8.31
CA PHE A 160 0.45 -12.06 -9.33
C PHE A 160 -1.03 -11.86 -8.99
N LEU A 161 -1.88 -11.84 -10.01
CA LEU A 161 -3.33 -11.74 -9.83
C LEU A 161 -3.89 -13.09 -9.38
N THR A 162 -4.60 -13.11 -8.25
CA THR A 162 -5.13 -14.34 -7.63
C THR A 162 -6.33 -14.95 -8.35
N PHE A 163 -6.92 -14.25 -9.32
CA PHE A 163 -8.15 -14.66 -10.03
C PHE A 163 -8.13 -14.39 -11.54
N ALA A 164 -6.96 -14.15 -12.12
CA ALA A 164 -6.82 -13.91 -13.56
C ALA A 164 -5.88 -14.93 -14.19
N GLY A 165 -6.37 -15.62 -15.23
CA GLY A 165 -5.60 -16.59 -15.98
C GLY A 165 -4.97 -15.96 -17.23
N ASP A 166 -3.76 -16.38 -17.57
CA ASP A 166 -3.02 -15.92 -18.75
C ASP A 166 -2.96 -16.97 -19.87
N GLN A 167 -3.35 -18.22 -19.60
CA GLN A 167 -3.42 -19.30 -20.57
C GLN A 167 -4.83 -19.88 -20.65
N PRO A 168 -5.32 -20.26 -21.84
CA PRO A 168 -6.56 -21.02 -21.95
C PRO A 168 -6.40 -22.39 -21.29
N ILE A 169 -7.47 -22.92 -20.71
CA ILE A 169 -7.50 -24.28 -20.18
C ILE A 169 -7.65 -25.26 -21.35
N GLU A 170 -6.79 -26.26 -21.41
CA GLU A 170 -6.96 -27.37 -22.34
C GLU A 170 -8.04 -28.32 -21.81
N HIS A 171 -9.01 -28.65 -22.67
CA HIS A 171 -10.08 -29.61 -22.38
C HIS A 171 -9.93 -30.83 -23.27
N SER A 172 -10.02 -32.01 -22.67
CA SER A 172 -9.95 -33.29 -23.37
C SER A 172 -11.20 -34.13 -23.09
N LEU A 173 -11.79 -34.68 -24.15
CA LEU A 173 -12.90 -35.63 -24.06
C LEU A 173 -12.41 -37.00 -24.54
N TYR A 174 -12.38 -37.97 -23.63
CA TYR A 174 -12.05 -39.35 -23.95
C TYR A 174 -13.31 -40.16 -24.20
N LEU A 175 -13.40 -40.80 -25.37
CA LEU A 175 -14.48 -41.71 -25.74
C LEU A 175 -13.94 -43.14 -25.77
N ALA A 176 -14.56 -44.02 -25.00
CA ALA A 176 -14.21 -45.44 -24.95
C ALA A 176 -15.47 -46.30 -25.15
N CYS A 177 -15.38 -47.29 -26.02
CA CYS A 177 -16.42 -48.27 -26.26
C CYS A 177 -15.78 -49.50 -26.88
N ASP A 178 -15.31 -50.45 -26.05
CA ASP A 178 -14.46 -51.54 -26.52
C ASP A 178 -15.12 -52.36 -27.63
N HIS A 179 -16.41 -52.69 -27.45
CA HIS A 179 -17.21 -53.47 -28.40
C HIS A 179 -17.31 -52.83 -29.78
N LEU A 180 -17.18 -51.50 -29.86
CA LEU A 180 -17.26 -50.78 -31.12
C LEU A 180 -15.89 -50.30 -31.59
N LEU A 181 -15.02 -49.79 -30.74
CA LEU A 181 -13.75 -49.14 -31.11
C LEU A 181 -12.60 -50.13 -31.29
N THR A 182 -12.65 -51.34 -30.72
CA THR A 182 -11.56 -52.33 -30.84
C THR A 182 -11.66 -53.24 -32.07
N LEU A 183 -12.82 -53.27 -32.76
CA LEU A 183 -12.97 -54.10 -33.96
C LEU A 183 -11.99 -53.66 -35.07
N PRO A 184 -11.43 -54.59 -35.86
CA PRO A 184 -10.36 -54.28 -36.83
C PRO A 184 -10.84 -53.52 -38.09
N GLU A 185 -12.14 -53.42 -38.31
CA GLU A 185 -12.72 -52.74 -39.48
C GLU A 185 -12.67 -51.22 -39.35
N SER A 186 -12.58 -50.51 -40.48
CA SER A 186 -12.72 -49.04 -40.51
C SER A 186 -14.14 -48.64 -40.13
N LYS A 187 -14.28 -47.61 -39.29
CA LYS A 187 -15.56 -47.17 -38.75
C LYS A 187 -15.75 -45.69 -38.98
N THR A 188 -16.98 -45.33 -39.29
CA THR A 188 -17.45 -43.94 -39.24
C THR A 188 -18.21 -43.76 -37.93
N LEU A 189 -17.70 -42.88 -37.06
CA LEU A 189 -18.36 -42.50 -35.81
C LEU A 189 -18.89 -41.08 -35.99
N THR A 190 -20.17 -40.88 -35.67
CA THR A 190 -20.76 -39.54 -35.60
C THR A 190 -20.92 -39.16 -34.14
N VAL A 191 -20.26 -38.08 -33.71
CA VAL A 191 -20.38 -37.53 -32.35
C VAL A 191 -21.18 -36.23 -32.46
N THR A 192 -22.34 -36.19 -31.83
CA THR A 192 -23.17 -34.98 -31.78
C THR A 192 -23.01 -34.31 -30.43
N ILE A 193 -22.45 -33.09 -30.41
CA ILE A 193 -22.31 -32.27 -29.21
C ILE A 193 -23.33 -31.14 -29.25
N ASN A 194 -24.27 -31.16 -28.32
CA ASN A 194 -25.26 -30.10 -28.17
C ASN A 194 -24.77 -29.06 -27.17
N SER A 195 -24.62 -27.81 -27.60
CA SER A 195 -24.24 -26.69 -26.74
C SER A 195 -25.26 -25.54 -26.86
N PRO A 196 -25.62 -24.87 -25.74
CA PRO A 196 -26.42 -23.66 -25.79
C PRO A 196 -25.69 -22.51 -26.50
N ASN A 197 -24.36 -22.60 -26.66
CA ASN A 197 -23.54 -21.67 -27.42
C ASN A 197 -22.89 -22.39 -28.62
N ALA A 198 -23.69 -22.68 -29.65
CA ALA A 198 -23.23 -23.38 -30.86
C ALA A 198 -22.14 -22.61 -31.63
N VAL A 199 -22.25 -21.28 -31.68
CA VAL A 199 -21.25 -20.42 -32.35
C VAL A 199 -19.91 -20.49 -31.64
N GLY A 200 -19.90 -20.43 -30.30
CA GLY A 200 -18.69 -20.57 -29.51
C GLY A 200 -18.04 -21.94 -29.68
N LEU A 201 -18.83 -23.02 -29.63
CA LEU A 201 -18.32 -24.38 -29.80
C LEU A 201 -17.68 -24.59 -31.19
N ALA A 202 -18.30 -24.06 -32.25
CA ALA A 202 -17.77 -24.17 -33.61
C ALA A 202 -16.45 -23.40 -33.82
N ALA A 203 -16.17 -22.40 -32.98
CA ALA A 203 -14.93 -21.62 -33.02
C ALA A 203 -13.77 -22.27 -32.25
N VAL A 204 -14.03 -23.32 -31.45
CA VAL A 204 -12.99 -24.02 -30.69
C VAL A 204 -12.19 -24.92 -31.64
N PRO A 205 -10.85 -24.82 -31.67
CA PRO A 205 -10.03 -25.74 -32.45
C PRO A 205 -10.06 -27.14 -31.80
N ILE A 206 -10.82 -28.06 -32.39
CA ILE A 206 -10.90 -29.45 -31.92
C ILE A 206 -9.91 -30.30 -32.72
N THR A 207 -9.02 -31.00 -32.00
CA THR A 207 -8.16 -32.03 -32.60
C THR A 207 -8.65 -33.40 -32.18
N TRP A 208 -8.85 -34.29 -33.14
CA TRP A 208 -9.23 -35.67 -32.88
C TRP A 208 -8.00 -36.59 -32.94
N SER A 209 -7.89 -37.47 -31.96
CA SER A 209 -6.88 -38.53 -31.95
C SER A 209 -7.49 -39.83 -31.48
N TYR A 210 -6.88 -40.94 -31.87
CA TYR A 210 -7.23 -42.27 -31.35
C TYR A 210 -5.99 -42.92 -30.73
N TRP A 211 -6.23 -43.74 -29.71
CA TRP A 211 -5.18 -44.53 -29.07
C TRP A 211 -5.01 -45.85 -29.83
N ASN A 212 -3.79 -46.17 -30.26
CA ASN A 212 -3.50 -47.43 -30.94
C ASN A 212 -2.95 -48.53 -30.01
N GLY A 213 -2.94 -48.30 -28.70
CA GLY A 213 -2.31 -49.19 -27.71
C GLY A 213 -0.95 -48.71 -27.20
N GLU A 214 -0.27 -47.84 -27.95
CA GLU A 214 1.09 -47.36 -27.63
C GLU A 214 1.21 -45.83 -27.66
N VAL A 215 0.58 -45.17 -28.64
CA VAL A 215 0.68 -43.72 -28.88
C VAL A 215 -0.65 -43.17 -29.40
N TRP A 216 -0.97 -41.94 -29.03
CA TRP A 216 -2.07 -41.19 -29.64
C TRP A 216 -1.71 -40.81 -31.08
N LYS A 217 -2.55 -41.19 -32.03
CA LYS A 217 -2.41 -40.82 -33.45
C LYS A 217 -3.51 -39.86 -33.86
N PRO A 218 -3.20 -38.78 -34.60
CA PRO A 218 -4.21 -37.86 -35.08
C PRO A 218 -5.14 -38.57 -36.07
N ILE A 219 -6.44 -38.29 -35.99
CA ILE A 219 -7.41 -38.68 -37.01
C ILE A 219 -7.35 -37.62 -38.10
N LEU A 220 -6.80 -37.99 -39.26
CA LEU A 220 -6.74 -37.11 -40.43
C LEU A 220 -8.02 -37.33 -41.27
N GLY A 221 -8.96 -36.40 -41.22
CA GLY A 221 -10.23 -36.48 -41.95
C GLY A 221 -11.01 -35.16 -41.94
N ILE A 222 -11.97 -35.03 -42.86
CA ILE A 222 -12.87 -33.87 -42.93
C ILE A 222 -13.75 -33.92 -41.67
N ILE A 223 -13.59 -32.93 -40.80
CA ILE A 223 -14.47 -32.66 -39.67
C ILE A 223 -15.59 -31.77 -40.24
N GLU A 224 -16.73 -32.37 -40.57
CA GLU A 224 -17.98 -31.64 -40.89
C GLU A 224 -18.82 -31.41 -39.64
#